data_AF-A0A964LCM7-F1
#
_entry.id   AF-A0A964LCM7-F1
#
_cell.length_a   1.000
_cell.length_b   1.000
_cell.length_c   1.000
_cell.angle_alpha   90.00
_cell.angle_beta   90.00
_cell.angle_gamma   90.00
#
_symmetry.space_group_name_H-M   'P 1'
#
loop_
_entity.id
_entity.type
_entity.pdbx_description
1 polymer ?
#
loop_
_entity_poly.entity_id
_entity_poly.type
_entity_poly.pdbx_seq_one_letter_code
_entity_poly.pdbx_strand_id
1 'polypeptide(L)'
;MALLGLAIAVLPWSFAPAGAVEQDEKSPPKPLPEKVVSVWEEAGAQVGWMRLGRYGYIEFQAEAKPQFGDVPAFQFEFEIEFLREGVLKSLPSPPGPFGLDLNKIKLADADLKELAGFKNLQILKLSGRGVSDAGLKDL
;
A
#
# COMPACT_ATOMS: atom_id res chain seq x y z
N MET A 1 51.93 20.99 6.17
CA MET A 1 51.92 20.34 7.49
C MET A 1 50.70 20.84 8.24
N ALA A 2 49.74 19.92 8.46
CA ALA A 2 48.57 19.93 9.34
C ALA A 2 47.62 21.15 9.38
N LEU A 3 46.47 21.01 8.71
CA LEU A 3 45.20 21.65 9.09
C LEU A 3 44.59 20.84 10.25
N LEU A 4 44.39 21.45 11.41
CA LEU A 4 43.62 20.90 12.53
C LEU A 4 42.12 21.16 12.29
N GLY A 5 41.34 20.09 12.35
CA GLY A 5 39.86 20.14 12.33
C GLY A 5 39.24 20.04 13.72
N LEU A 6 37.93 20.30 13.78
CA LEU A 6 37.03 19.90 14.87
C LEU A 6 35.63 19.79 14.23
N ALA A 7 35.23 18.59 13.79
CA ALA A 7 34.41 17.61 14.51
C ALA A 7 32.93 18.01 14.63
N ILE A 8 32.13 17.65 13.60
CA ILE A 8 30.68 17.45 13.73
C ILE A 8 30.50 15.98 14.12
N ALA A 9 30.00 15.75 15.33
CA ALA A 9 29.66 14.42 15.79
C ALA A 9 28.36 13.95 15.11
N VAL A 10 28.45 12.91 14.28
CA VAL A 10 27.30 12.09 13.90
C VAL A 10 27.45 10.78 14.67
N LEU A 11 26.49 10.48 15.54
CA LEU A 11 26.48 9.28 16.39
C LEU A 11 26.47 8.01 15.51
N PRO A 12 27.21 6.95 15.89
CA PRO A 12 27.39 5.77 15.05
C PRO A 12 26.22 4.80 15.16
N TRP A 13 25.95 4.17 14.00
CA TRP A 13 25.16 2.97 13.77
C TRP A 13 24.98 2.05 14.98
N SER A 14 23.73 1.78 15.35
CA SER A 14 23.37 0.67 16.24
C SER A 14 22.37 -0.25 15.55
N PHE A 15 22.89 -1.41 15.12
CA PHE A 15 22.19 -2.69 14.95
C PHE A 15 20.88 -2.70 14.14
N ALA A 16 20.99 -2.64 12.81
CA ALA A 16 20.01 -3.29 11.94
C ALA A 16 20.56 -4.69 11.53
N PRO A 17 19.77 -5.78 11.63
CA PRO A 17 20.19 -7.09 11.15
C PRO A 17 20.44 -7.06 9.63
N ALA A 18 21.46 -7.80 9.18
CA ALA A 18 21.87 -7.92 7.78
C ALA A 18 20.70 -8.42 6.92
N GLY A 19 19.97 -7.49 6.29
CA GLY A 19 18.76 -7.77 5.52
C GLY A 19 17.77 -6.61 5.49
N ALA A 20 17.81 -5.70 6.47
CA ALA A 20 17.07 -4.45 6.41
C ALA A 20 17.76 -3.49 5.43
N VAL A 21 17.26 -3.44 4.19
CA VAL A 21 17.63 -2.38 3.26
C VAL A 21 16.97 -1.12 3.80
N GLU A 22 17.72 -0.35 4.58
CA GLU A 22 17.34 0.98 5.07
C GLU A 22 17.12 1.86 3.84
N GLN A 23 15.87 1.96 3.42
CA GLN A 23 15.49 2.70 2.24
C GLN A 23 15.61 4.18 2.61
N ASP A 24 16.56 4.87 1.98
CA ASP A 24 16.78 6.29 2.20
C ASP A 24 15.44 7.02 2.08
N GLU A 25 15.05 7.75 3.13
CA GLU A 25 13.73 8.36 3.35
C GLU A 25 13.33 9.39 2.27
N LYS A 26 14.14 9.55 1.23
CA LYS A 26 13.94 10.44 0.08
C LYS A 26 13.92 9.71 -1.26
N SER A 27 14.10 8.39 -1.26
CA SER A 27 14.09 7.56 -2.46
C SER A 27 12.68 7.08 -2.81
N PRO A 28 12.37 6.84 -4.10
CA PRO A 28 11.11 6.21 -4.49
C PRO A 28 10.93 4.84 -3.83
N PRO A 29 9.68 4.46 -3.51
CA PRO A 29 9.35 3.15 -2.94
C PRO A 29 9.71 2.01 -3.91
N LYS A 30 9.89 0.81 -3.35
CA LYS A 30 10.08 -0.41 -4.14
C LYS A 30 8.73 -0.91 -4.65
N PRO A 31 8.67 -1.45 -5.87
CA PRO A 31 7.46 -2.09 -6.38
C PRO A 31 7.13 -3.37 -5.59
N LEU A 32 5.88 -3.80 -5.70
CA LEU A 32 5.41 -5.04 -5.09
C LEU A 32 6.05 -6.27 -5.77
N PRO A 33 6.23 -7.39 -5.04
CA PRO A 33 6.78 -8.61 -5.64
C PRO A 33 5.87 -9.14 -6.76
N GLU A 34 6.45 -9.54 -7.88
CA GLU A 34 5.71 -10.02 -9.07
C GLU A 34 4.72 -11.14 -8.75
N LYS A 35 5.10 -12.09 -7.88
CA LYS A 35 4.21 -13.19 -7.48
C LYS A 35 2.96 -12.73 -6.72
N VAL A 36 3.07 -11.63 -5.97
CA VAL A 36 1.91 -11.04 -5.29
C VAL A 36 1.06 -10.35 -6.35
N VAL A 37 1.69 -9.53 -7.19
CA VAL A 37 1.02 -8.79 -8.27
C VAL A 37 0.19 -9.70 -9.17
N SER A 38 0.76 -10.81 -9.65
CA SER A 38 0.05 -11.72 -10.57
C SER A 38 -1.24 -12.29 -9.97
N VAL A 39 -1.22 -12.67 -8.68
CA VAL A 39 -2.42 -13.22 -8.02
C VAL A 39 -3.49 -12.15 -7.83
N TRP A 40 -3.09 -10.92 -7.54
CA TRP A 40 -4.01 -9.79 -7.44
C TRP A 40 -4.61 -9.42 -8.80
N GLU A 41 -3.82 -9.45 -9.86
CA GLU A 41 -4.27 -9.24 -11.24
C GLU A 41 -5.24 -10.32 -11.72
N GLU A 42 -4.96 -11.59 -11.41
CA GLU A 42 -5.88 -12.70 -11.68
C GLU A 42 -7.22 -12.56 -10.93
N ALA A 43 -7.21 -11.91 -9.76
CA ALA A 43 -8.41 -11.58 -9.01
C ALA A 43 -9.15 -10.33 -9.54
N GLY A 44 -8.60 -9.65 -10.56
CA GLY A 44 -9.19 -8.47 -11.20
C GLY A 44 -8.74 -7.13 -10.62
N ALA A 45 -7.65 -7.09 -9.85
CA ALA A 45 -7.06 -5.85 -9.38
C ALA A 45 -5.96 -5.36 -10.34
N GLN A 46 -5.88 -4.05 -10.55
CA GLN A 46 -4.72 -3.43 -11.20
C GLN A 46 -3.66 -3.08 -10.16
N VAL A 47 -2.39 -3.21 -10.54
CA VAL A 47 -1.25 -2.73 -9.77
C VAL A 47 -0.86 -1.30 -10.16
N GLY A 48 -0.46 -0.50 -9.17
CA GLY A 48 -0.01 0.86 -9.40
C GLY A 48 0.51 1.52 -8.14
N TRP A 49 0.38 2.84 -8.09
CA TRP A 49 0.85 3.65 -6.97
C TRP A 49 -0.27 4.54 -6.44
N MET A 50 -0.42 4.59 -5.12
CA MET A 50 -1.19 5.63 -4.45
C MET A 50 -0.30 6.82 -4.17
N ARG A 51 -0.71 7.98 -4.68
CA ARG A 51 0.06 9.23 -4.61
C ARG A 51 -0.80 10.36 -4.06
N LEU A 52 -0.22 11.19 -3.19
CA LEU A 52 -0.83 12.46 -2.80
C LEU A 52 -0.85 13.41 -4.00
N GLY A 53 -2.04 13.64 -4.55
CA GLY A 53 -2.27 14.55 -5.65
C GLY A 53 -2.18 16.03 -5.23
N ARG A 54 -2.19 16.91 -6.24
CA ARG A 54 -2.08 18.37 -6.06
C ARG A 54 -3.14 18.96 -5.12
N TYR A 55 -4.32 18.35 -5.06
CA TYR A 55 -5.46 18.84 -4.28
C TYR A 55 -5.56 18.20 -2.89
N GLY A 56 -4.54 17.45 -2.46
CA GLY A 56 -4.52 16.80 -1.15
C GLY A 56 -5.27 15.48 -1.09
N TYR A 57 -5.81 14.99 -2.21
CA TYR A 57 -6.44 13.66 -2.29
C TYR A 57 -5.42 12.60 -2.72
N ILE A 58 -5.57 11.39 -2.20
CA ILE A 58 -4.82 10.24 -2.68
C ILE A 58 -5.41 9.75 -4.00
N GLU A 59 -4.59 9.71 -5.05
CA GLU A 59 -4.94 9.25 -6.40
C GLU A 59 -4.23 7.94 -6.70
N PHE A 60 -4.90 7.02 -7.41
CA PHE A 60 -4.29 5.81 -7.93
C PHE A 60 -3.69 6.08 -9.31
N GLN A 61 -2.47 5.62 -9.52
CA GLN A 61 -1.67 5.83 -10.72
C GLN A 61 -1.27 4.46 -11.29
N ALA A 62 -2.10 3.91 -12.18
CA ALA A 62 -1.82 2.67 -12.89
C ALA A 62 -0.57 2.83 -13.76
N GLU A 63 0.29 1.80 -13.76
CA GLU A 63 1.49 1.72 -14.63
C GLU A 63 2.47 2.91 -14.58
N ALA A 64 2.35 3.76 -13.55
CA ALA A 64 3.22 4.92 -13.40
C ALA A 64 4.60 4.53 -12.86
N LYS A 65 5.61 5.36 -13.11
CA LYS A 65 6.89 5.26 -12.40
C LYS A 65 6.71 5.70 -10.94
N PRO A 66 7.35 5.02 -9.97
CA PRO A 66 7.29 5.43 -8.57
C PRO A 66 7.94 6.79 -8.37
N GLN A 67 7.32 7.59 -7.51
CA GLN A 67 7.83 8.86 -7.02
C GLN A 67 8.05 8.79 -5.52
N PHE A 68 8.85 9.72 -5.03
CA PHE A 68 9.02 9.88 -3.60
C PHE A 68 7.66 10.11 -2.90
N GLY A 69 7.40 9.39 -1.81
CA GLY A 69 6.15 9.44 -1.07
C GLY A 69 5.00 8.61 -1.64
N ASP A 70 5.21 7.90 -2.76
CA ASP A 70 4.23 6.94 -3.26
C ASP A 70 4.13 5.72 -2.32
N VAL A 71 2.96 5.10 -2.32
CA VAL A 71 2.74 3.77 -1.72
C VAL A 71 2.34 2.82 -2.84
N PRO A 72 3.02 1.67 -3.01
CA PRO A 72 2.58 0.71 -4.02
C PRO A 72 1.19 0.19 -3.65
N ALA A 73 0.32 0.00 -4.64
CA ALA A 73 -1.10 -0.20 -4.35
C ALA A 73 -1.79 -1.10 -5.38
N PHE A 74 -2.94 -1.61 -4.95
CA PHE A 74 -3.89 -2.30 -5.80
C PHE A 74 -5.18 -1.49 -5.93
N GLN A 75 -5.82 -1.53 -7.10
CA GLN A 75 -7.14 -0.97 -7.34
C GLN A 75 -8.03 -1.99 -8.04
N PHE A 76 -9.21 -2.27 -7.50
CA PHE A 76 -10.24 -3.00 -8.23
C PHE A 76 -11.03 -2.03 -9.12
N GLU A 77 -11.26 -2.40 -10.38
CA GLU A 77 -11.97 -1.55 -11.35
C GLU A 77 -13.47 -1.84 -11.45
N PHE A 78 -14.22 -0.87 -12.01
CA PHE A 78 -15.69 -0.83 -12.12
C PHE A 78 -16.32 -1.98 -12.93
N GLU A 79 -15.54 -2.84 -13.58
CA GLU A 79 -16.08 -4.02 -14.30
C GLU A 79 -16.66 -5.08 -13.35
N ILE A 80 -16.38 -4.96 -12.04
CA ILE A 80 -16.92 -5.84 -11.00
C ILE A 80 -17.93 -5.05 -10.17
N GLU A 81 -19.23 -5.30 -10.38
CA GLU A 81 -20.30 -4.62 -9.63
C GLU A 81 -20.26 -4.93 -8.12
N PHE A 82 -19.70 -6.09 -7.74
CA PHE A 82 -19.66 -6.56 -6.36
C PHE A 82 -18.44 -7.46 -6.12
N LEU A 83 -17.65 -7.17 -5.09
CA LEU A 83 -16.56 -8.07 -4.70
C LEU A 83 -17.16 -9.34 -4.11
N ARG A 84 -16.76 -10.52 -4.61
CA ARG A 84 -17.27 -11.78 -4.04
C ARG A 84 -16.66 -11.99 -2.66
N GLU A 85 -17.49 -12.44 -1.71
CA GLU A 85 -17.04 -12.83 -0.37
C GLU A 85 -15.88 -13.84 -0.45
N GLY A 86 -14.87 -13.67 0.40
CA GLY A 86 -13.70 -14.55 0.46
C GLY A 86 -12.59 -14.23 -0.53
N VAL A 87 -12.81 -13.32 -1.49
CA VAL A 87 -11.76 -12.91 -2.44
C VAL A 87 -10.59 -12.30 -1.68
N LEU A 88 -10.84 -11.31 -0.81
CA LEU A 88 -9.78 -10.61 -0.09
C LEU A 88 -9.00 -11.55 0.83
N LYS A 89 -9.68 -12.47 1.51
CA LYS A 89 -9.04 -13.50 2.34
C LYS A 89 -8.13 -14.45 1.56
N SER A 90 -8.42 -14.70 0.29
CA SER A 90 -7.61 -15.60 -0.56
C SER A 90 -6.37 -14.93 -1.14
N LEU A 91 -6.32 -13.60 -1.13
CA LEU A 91 -5.21 -12.84 -1.70
C LEU A 91 -3.98 -12.87 -0.78
N PRO A 92 -2.76 -12.99 -1.36
CA PRO A 92 -1.54 -12.94 -0.58
C PRO A 92 -1.33 -11.53 -0.02
N SER A 93 -1.03 -11.44 1.29
CA SER A 93 -0.62 -10.17 1.90
C SER A 93 0.72 -9.73 1.34
N PRO A 94 0.84 -8.49 0.83
CA PRO A 94 2.13 -7.91 0.50
C PRO A 94 3.10 -7.95 1.68
N PRO A 95 4.39 -8.26 1.46
CA PRO A 95 5.38 -8.36 2.54
C PRO A 95 5.78 -6.99 3.12
N GLY A 96 5.42 -5.89 2.46
CA GLY A 96 5.70 -4.52 2.90
C GLY A 96 4.49 -3.60 2.74
N PRO A 97 4.66 -2.31 3.08
CA PRO A 97 3.62 -1.29 2.98
C PRO A 97 2.90 -1.29 1.64
N PHE A 98 1.58 -1.23 1.67
CA PHE A 98 0.80 -1.10 0.45
C PHE A 98 -0.51 -0.34 0.66
N GLY A 99 -1.09 0.12 -0.45
CA GLY A 99 -2.40 0.75 -0.50
C GLY A 99 -3.44 -0.13 -1.21
N LEU A 100 -4.70 0.05 -0.87
CA LEU A 100 -5.82 -0.65 -1.48
C LEU A 100 -6.96 0.33 -1.81
N ASP A 101 -7.27 0.47 -3.10
CA ASP A 101 -8.37 1.29 -3.60
C ASP A 101 -9.57 0.41 -3.97
N LEU A 102 -10.59 0.43 -3.11
CA LEU A 102 -11.88 -0.23 -3.31
C LEU A 102 -12.99 0.79 -3.61
N ASN A 103 -12.66 2.04 -3.95
CA ASN A 103 -13.67 3.08 -4.15
C ASN A 103 -14.52 2.87 -5.42
N LYS A 104 -14.08 2.00 -6.33
CA LYS A 104 -14.81 1.69 -7.57
C LYS A 104 -15.77 0.50 -7.42
N ILE A 105 -15.75 -0.22 -6.30
CA ILE A 105 -16.54 -1.44 -6.10
C ILE A 105 -17.55 -1.30 -4.96
N LYS A 106 -18.63 -2.06 -5.02
CA LYS A 106 -19.57 -2.24 -3.92
C LYS A 106 -19.07 -3.35 -3.00
N LEU A 107 -19.07 -3.09 -1.70
CA LEU A 107 -18.64 -4.01 -0.66
C LEU A 107 -19.80 -4.33 0.28
N ALA A 108 -19.76 -5.49 0.92
CA ALA A 108 -20.55 -5.78 2.13
C ALA A 108 -19.67 -5.71 3.38
N ASP A 109 -20.30 -5.58 4.54
CA ASP A 109 -19.61 -5.56 5.84
C ASP A 109 -18.76 -6.83 6.08
N ALA A 110 -19.17 -7.96 5.50
CA ALA A 110 -18.40 -9.22 5.58
C ALA A 110 -17.03 -9.10 4.89
N ASP A 111 -16.95 -8.41 3.75
CA ASP A 111 -15.72 -8.23 3.00
C ASP A 111 -14.70 -7.35 3.76
N LEU A 112 -15.20 -6.36 4.52
CA LEU A 112 -14.34 -5.48 5.32
C LEU A 112 -13.62 -6.21 6.44
N LYS A 113 -14.24 -7.24 7.04
CA LYS A 113 -13.59 -8.04 8.10
C LYS A 113 -12.35 -8.75 7.60
N GLU A 114 -12.30 -9.08 6.32
CA GLU A 114 -11.15 -9.74 5.71
C GLU A 114 -9.94 -8.80 5.59
N LEU A 115 -10.17 -7.48 5.54
CA LEU A 115 -9.10 -6.48 5.49
C LEU A 115 -8.25 -6.45 6.76
N ALA A 116 -8.79 -6.86 7.91
CA ALA A 116 -8.05 -6.95 9.17
C ALA A 116 -6.86 -7.93 9.10
N GLY A 117 -6.83 -8.83 8.10
CA GLY A 117 -5.69 -9.71 7.86
C GLY A 117 -4.47 -9.01 7.25
N PHE A 118 -4.64 -7.85 6.61
CA PHE A 118 -3.59 -7.15 5.88
C PHE A 118 -2.79 -6.20 6.78
N LYS A 119 -1.87 -6.77 7.57
CA LYS A 119 -1.06 -6.03 8.57
C LYS A 119 -0.18 -4.91 8.03
N ASN A 120 0.12 -4.92 6.74
CA ASN A 120 0.95 -3.92 6.08
C ASN A 120 0.14 -2.88 5.27
N LEU A 121 -1.19 -2.91 5.37
CA LEU A 121 -2.07 -1.96 4.69
C LEU A 121 -1.91 -0.57 5.32
N GLN A 122 -1.49 0.41 4.53
CA GLN A 122 -1.26 1.79 4.98
C GLN A 122 -2.31 2.77 4.49
N ILE A 123 -2.83 2.55 3.28
CA ILE A 123 -3.84 3.42 2.69
C ILE A 123 -5.00 2.55 2.25
N LEU A 124 -6.18 2.81 2.79
CA LEU A 124 -7.42 2.19 2.37
C LEU A 124 -8.35 3.26 1.83
N LYS A 125 -8.76 3.13 0.57
CA LYS A 125 -9.82 3.96 -0.02
C LYS A 125 -11.07 3.11 -0.19
N LEU A 126 -12.12 3.47 0.52
CA LEU A 126 -13.43 2.83 0.42
C LEU A 126 -14.41 3.78 -0.26
N SER A 127 -15.37 3.20 -0.98
CA SER A 127 -16.60 3.93 -1.31
C SER A 127 -17.61 3.73 -0.17
N GLY A 128 -18.48 4.70 0.06
CA GLY A 128 -19.62 4.54 0.97
C GLY A 128 -20.72 3.60 0.44
N ARG A 129 -20.47 2.83 -0.63
CA ARG A 129 -21.49 1.98 -1.26
C ARG A 129 -21.48 0.59 -0.64
N GLY A 130 -22.46 0.33 0.22
CA GLY A 130 -22.74 -1.00 0.77
C GLY A 130 -22.05 -1.32 2.10
N VAL A 131 -21.13 -0.46 2.53
CA VAL A 131 -20.52 -0.49 3.86
C VAL A 131 -21.41 0.26 4.86
N SER A 132 -21.70 -0.36 5.99
CA SER A 132 -22.41 0.28 7.10
C SER A 132 -21.44 0.81 8.16
N ASP A 133 -21.94 1.70 9.03
CA ASP A 133 -21.20 2.15 10.22
C ASP A 133 -20.80 0.98 11.14
N ALA A 134 -21.54 -0.13 11.11
CA ALA A 134 -21.19 -1.33 11.86
C ALA A 134 -20.01 -2.06 11.22
N GLY A 135 -19.99 -2.18 9.89
CA GLY A 135 -18.87 -2.78 9.16
C GLY A 135 -17.55 -2.02 9.35
N LEU A 136 -17.60 -0.69 9.48
CA LEU A 136 -16.43 0.14 9.74
C LEU A 136 -15.83 -0.02 11.16
N LYS A 137 -16.59 -0.52 12.14
CA LYS A 137 -16.08 -0.71 13.51
C LYS A 137 -15.10 -1.88 13.63
N ASP A 138 -15.07 -2.75 12.63
CA ASP A 138 -14.25 -3.96 12.62
C ASP A 138 -12.91 -3.77 11.85
N LEU A 139 -12.57 -2.53 11.46
CA LEU A 139 -11.30 -2.15 10.81
C LEU A 139 -10.24 -1.67 11.81
#